data_AF-A0A9E6BCW2-F1
#
_entry.id   AF-A0A9E6BCW2-F1
#
_cell.length_a   1.000
_cell.length_b   1.000
_cell.length_c   1.000
_cell.angle_alpha   90.00
_cell.angle_beta   90.00
_cell.angle_gamma   90.00
#
_symmetry.space_group_name_H-M   'P 1'
#
loop_
_entity.id
_entity.type
_entity.pdbx_description
1 polymer ?
#
loop_
_entity_poly.entity_id
_entity_poly.type
_entity_poly.pdbx_seq_one_letter_code
_entity_poly.pdbx_strand_id
1 'polypeptide(L)'
;MEKFLRSNYLARALAVFLAIALWLFVTGDNITRNTPSRTVMKDVPLNYENLEPGLVVTSELGTVDVTLEGLADAFEGLTISDVDAHVDLAEKEAGVHRLQVRVKPPRGLELVTFTPEQVELVIEPLISADFPVYVEYSGTPAAGWMRQKAGFEPMHISVEGPQSVIETISRVVLYIDQSGKRSEFKGELAPVLLDDQGKEIDSKGLEISPEKIAFTIYFVEVGD
;
A
#
# COMPACT_ATOMS: atom_id res chain seq x y z
N MET A 1 -2.85 -53.03 56.70
CA MET A 1 -3.24 -51.72 56.15
C MET A 1 -4.49 -51.80 55.25
N GLU A 2 -5.36 -52.81 55.38
CA GLU A 2 -6.48 -53.02 54.44
C GLU A 2 -7.88 -52.73 55.02
N LYS A 3 -8.00 -52.46 56.33
CA LYS A 3 -9.30 -52.23 56.99
C LYS A 3 -9.81 -50.79 56.93
N PHE A 4 -8.99 -49.83 56.51
CA PHE A 4 -9.44 -48.44 56.34
C PHE A 4 -10.25 -48.24 55.05
N LEU A 5 -10.01 -49.05 54.01
CA LEU A 5 -10.67 -48.95 52.71
C LEU A 5 -12.13 -49.44 52.70
N ARG A 6 -12.65 -49.99 53.81
CA ARG A 6 -13.98 -50.61 53.91
C ARG A 6 -14.96 -49.86 54.81
N SER A 7 -14.73 -48.56 55.00
CA SER A 7 -15.57 -47.67 55.80
C SER A 7 -16.43 -46.79 54.90
N ASN A 8 -17.76 -46.78 55.12
CA ASN A 8 -18.71 -45.90 54.44
C ASN A 8 -18.32 -44.42 54.55
N TYR A 9 -17.54 -44.05 55.58
CA TYR A 9 -17.01 -42.70 55.74
C TYR A 9 -15.87 -42.37 54.77
N LEU A 10 -15.02 -43.35 54.42
CA LEU A 10 -13.94 -43.16 53.45
C LEU A 10 -14.50 -43.00 52.03
N ALA A 11 -15.52 -43.80 51.68
CA ALA A 11 -16.26 -43.63 50.44
C ALA A 11 -16.96 -42.26 50.35
N ARG A 12 -17.55 -41.77 51.44
CA ARG A 12 -18.16 -40.43 51.50
C ARG A 12 -17.13 -39.31 51.37
N ALA A 13 -15.99 -39.40 52.06
CA ALA A 13 -14.93 -38.41 51.98
C ALA A 13 -14.32 -38.36 50.57
N LEU A 14 -14.08 -39.53 49.95
CA LEU A 14 -13.62 -39.63 48.58
C LEU A 14 -14.63 -39.06 47.58
N ALA A 15 -15.93 -39.30 47.78
CA ALA A 15 -16.98 -38.73 46.94
C ALA A 15 -17.01 -37.20 47.02
N VAL A 16 -16.88 -36.61 48.21
CA VAL A 16 -16.79 -35.15 48.38
C VAL A 16 -15.52 -34.59 47.75
N PHE A 17 -14.38 -35.27 47.92
CA PHE A 17 -13.14 -34.88 47.28
C PHE A 17 -13.25 -34.90 45.75
N LEU A 18 -13.80 -35.97 45.17
CA LEU A 18 -14.03 -36.09 43.73
C LEU A 18 -15.04 -35.05 43.24
N ALA A 19 -16.10 -34.76 44.00
CA ALA A 19 -17.05 -33.70 43.66
C ALA A 19 -16.37 -32.32 43.62
N ILE A 20 -15.49 -32.01 44.58
CA ILE A 20 -14.71 -30.76 44.59
C ILE A 20 -13.71 -30.74 43.44
N ALA A 21 -13.01 -31.84 43.16
CA ALA A 21 -12.05 -31.94 42.07
C ALA A 21 -12.73 -31.79 40.69
N LEU A 22 -13.87 -32.44 40.48
CA LEU A 22 -14.68 -32.29 39.27
C LEU A 22 -15.28 -30.89 39.16
N TRP A 23 -15.75 -30.32 40.27
CA TRP A 23 -16.22 -28.93 40.28
C TRP A 23 -15.11 -27.96 39.90
N LEU A 24 -13.88 -28.14 40.40
CA LEU A 24 -12.72 -27.32 40.02
C LEU A 24 -12.30 -27.55 38.57
N PHE A 25 -12.34 -28.78 38.05
CA PHE A 25 -12.02 -29.08 36.66
C PHE A 25 -13.04 -28.44 35.69
N VAL A 26 -14.34 -28.62 35.97
CA VAL A 26 -15.43 -28.04 35.16
C VAL A 26 -15.46 -26.52 35.28
N THR A 27 -15.26 -25.97 36.48
CA THR A 27 -15.36 -24.52 36.71
C THR A 27 -14.07 -23.80 36.30
N GLY A 28 -12.91 -24.42 36.47
CA GLY A 28 -11.61 -23.87 36.08
C GLY A 28 -11.47 -23.65 34.58
N ASP A 29 -11.98 -24.57 33.76
CA ASP A 29 -12.00 -24.39 32.30
C ASP A 29 -13.12 -23.45 31.83
N ASN A 30 -14.27 -23.43 32.52
CA ASN A 30 -15.44 -22.64 32.10
C ASN A 30 -15.36 -21.15 32.49
N ILE A 31 -14.66 -20.77 33.56
CA ILE A 31 -14.53 -19.35 33.96
C ILE A 31 -13.72 -18.55 32.93
N THR A 32 -12.69 -19.17 32.35
CA THR A 32 -11.78 -18.51 31.41
C THR A 32 -12.39 -18.39 30.00
N ARG A 33 -13.26 -19.31 29.59
CA ARG A 33 -13.88 -19.31 28.25
C ARG A 33 -15.05 -18.35 28.09
N ASN A 34 -15.80 -18.08 29.16
CA ASN A 34 -17.04 -17.28 29.09
C ASN A 34 -16.90 -15.82 29.53
N THR A 35 -15.70 -15.37 29.89
CA THR A 35 -15.48 -13.95 30.19
C THR A 35 -15.10 -13.25 28.89
N PRO A 36 -15.90 -12.28 28.39
CA PRO A 36 -15.52 -11.52 27.21
C PRO A 36 -14.20 -10.79 27.47
N SER A 37 -13.22 -11.02 26.61
CA SER A 37 -11.94 -10.33 26.64
C SER A 37 -11.97 -9.15 25.67
N ARG A 38 -11.27 -8.07 26.05
CA ARG A 38 -11.07 -6.91 25.18
C ARG A 38 -9.65 -6.94 24.64
N THR A 39 -9.54 -6.83 23.32
CA THR A 39 -8.25 -6.78 22.63
C THR A 39 -8.19 -5.52 21.80
N VAL A 40 -7.07 -4.81 21.90
CA VAL A 40 -6.77 -3.66 21.03
C VAL A 40 -5.94 -4.16 19.86
N MET A 41 -6.48 -4.00 18.67
CA MET A 41 -5.77 -4.21 17.41
C MET A 41 -5.22 -2.88 16.95
N LYS A 42 -3.90 -2.81 16.80
CA LYS A 42 -3.21 -1.60 16.39
C LYS A 42 -2.87 -1.65 14.91
N ASP A 43 -2.74 -0.47 14.33
CA ASP A 43 -2.25 -0.28 12.97
C ASP A 43 -3.12 -0.99 11.89
N VAL A 44 -4.44 -0.97 12.07
CA VAL A 44 -5.38 -1.49 11.05
C VAL A 44 -5.30 -0.58 9.82
N PRO A 45 -4.98 -1.11 8.63
CA PRO A 45 -4.86 -0.29 7.42
C PRO A 45 -6.23 0.28 7.04
N LEU A 46 -6.29 1.59 6.79
CA LEU A 46 -7.49 2.23 6.32
C LEU A 46 -7.61 2.11 4.79
N ASN A 47 -8.75 1.63 4.33
CA ASN A 47 -9.08 1.58 2.90
C ASN A 47 -10.11 2.65 2.54
N TYR A 48 -10.36 2.83 1.24
CA TYR A 48 -11.45 3.67 0.75
C TYR A 48 -12.30 2.92 -0.26
N GLU A 49 -13.57 3.30 -0.36
CA GLU A 49 -14.54 2.73 -1.29
C GLU A 49 -15.26 3.83 -2.07
N ASN A 50 -15.89 3.45 -3.19
CA ASN A 50 -16.75 4.31 -4.00
C ASN A 50 -16.09 5.59 -4.54
N LEU A 51 -14.79 5.57 -4.81
CA LEU A 51 -14.11 6.65 -5.50
C LEU A 51 -14.61 6.74 -6.95
N GLU A 52 -14.99 7.94 -7.38
CA GLU A 52 -15.46 8.18 -8.74
C GLU A 52 -14.31 7.97 -9.75
N PRO A 53 -14.57 7.35 -10.92
CA PRO A 53 -13.57 7.23 -11.98
C PRO A 53 -13.04 8.60 -12.41
N GLY A 54 -11.72 8.71 -12.62
CA GLY A 54 -11.07 9.98 -12.97
C GLY A 54 -10.68 10.84 -11.76
N LEU A 55 -10.82 10.32 -10.54
CA LEU A 55 -10.27 10.90 -9.32
C LEU A 55 -9.21 9.97 -8.71
N VAL A 56 -8.30 10.56 -7.95
CA VAL A 56 -7.24 9.85 -7.23
C VAL A 56 -7.04 10.44 -5.84
N VAL A 57 -6.77 9.60 -4.85
CA VAL A 57 -6.42 10.02 -3.49
C VAL A 57 -4.91 10.22 -3.41
N THR A 58 -4.45 11.43 -3.09
CA THR A 58 -3.02 11.77 -3.03
C THR A 58 -2.46 11.79 -1.60
N SER A 59 -3.32 11.87 -0.59
CA SER A 59 -2.93 11.77 0.81
C SER A 59 -2.57 10.34 1.22
N GLU A 60 -1.61 10.18 2.13
CA GLU A 60 -1.30 8.88 2.72
C GLU A 60 -2.50 8.33 3.50
N LEU A 61 -2.90 7.10 3.19
CA LEU A 61 -3.91 6.39 3.98
C LEU A 61 -3.30 6.03 5.33
N GLY A 62 -3.85 6.60 6.39
CA GLY A 62 -3.41 6.34 7.76
C GLY A 62 -3.80 4.96 8.27
N THR A 63 -3.53 4.71 9.54
CA THR A 63 -3.98 3.51 10.26
C THR A 63 -5.01 3.86 11.34
N VAL A 64 -5.76 2.84 11.76
CA VAL A 64 -6.80 2.96 12.80
C VAL A 64 -6.51 1.94 13.89
N ASP A 65 -6.55 2.40 15.14
CA ASP A 65 -6.54 1.51 16.30
C ASP A 65 -7.97 1.11 16.64
N VAL A 66 -8.24 -0.19 16.71
CA VAL A 66 -9.57 -0.76 16.90
C VAL A 66 -9.59 -1.60 18.16
N THR A 67 -10.54 -1.33 19.05
CA THR A 67 -10.79 -2.14 20.25
C THR A 67 -12.00 -3.03 20.01
N LEU A 68 -11.78 -4.34 20.12
CA LEU A 68 -12.80 -5.36 19.94
C LEU A 68 -13.05 -6.11 21.26
N GLU A 69 -14.28 -6.56 21.46
CA GLU A 69 -14.71 -7.38 22.60
C GLU A 69 -15.34 -8.67 22.10
N GLY A 70 -15.00 -9.80 22.74
CA GLY A 70 -15.58 -11.08 22.38
C GLY A 70 -15.03 -12.25 23.19
N LEU A 71 -15.41 -13.47 22.82
CA LEU A 71 -14.91 -14.68 23.47
C LEU A 71 -13.46 -14.96 23.05
N ALA A 72 -12.68 -15.62 23.92
CA ALA A 72 -11.28 -15.93 23.65
C ALA A 72 -11.09 -16.68 22.31
N ASP A 73 -11.98 -17.62 22.01
CA ASP A 73 -11.96 -18.41 20.77
C ASP A 73 -12.15 -17.53 19.51
N ALA A 74 -12.80 -16.36 19.61
CA ALA A 74 -13.01 -15.45 18.48
C ALA A 74 -11.77 -14.60 18.14
N PHE A 75 -10.79 -14.51 19.05
CA PHE A 75 -9.51 -13.85 18.80
C PHE A 75 -8.44 -14.82 18.28
N GLU A 76 -8.67 -16.13 18.35
CA GLU A 76 -7.70 -17.12 17.94
C GLU A 76 -7.52 -17.10 16.41
N GLY A 77 -6.30 -16.77 15.96
CA GLY A 77 -5.98 -16.65 14.53
C GLY A 77 -6.43 -15.35 13.86
N LEU A 78 -7.00 -14.40 14.62
CA LEU A 78 -7.40 -13.10 14.10
C LEU A 78 -6.18 -12.28 13.67
N THR A 79 -6.22 -11.73 12.46
CA THR A 79 -5.19 -10.85 11.91
C THR A 79 -5.74 -9.45 11.67
N ILE A 80 -4.84 -8.48 11.55
CA ILE A 80 -5.18 -7.08 11.29
C ILE A 80 -6.00 -6.93 10.00
N SER A 81 -5.72 -7.75 8.99
CA SER A 81 -6.44 -7.77 7.71
C SER A 81 -7.88 -8.27 7.79
N ASP A 82 -8.27 -8.92 8.89
CA ASP A 82 -9.65 -9.37 9.11
C ASP A 82 -10.57 -8.25 9.60
N VAL A 83 -9.98 -7.13 10.05
CA VAL A 83 -10.71 -5.92 10.46
C VAL A 83 -10.84 -5.01 9.26
N ASP A 84 -12.08 -4.79 8.83
CA ASP A 84 -12.40 -3.93 7.70
C ASP A 84 -12.63 -2.50 8.21
N ALA A 85 -11.62 -1.64 8.01
CA ALA A 85 -11.68 -0.22 8.25
C ALA A 85 -11.65 0.53 6.91
N HIS A 86 -12.70 1.30 6.62
CA HIS A 86 -12.81 2.04 5.36
C HIS A 86 -13.45 3.41 5.52
N VAL A 87 -13.24 4.26 4.52
CA VAL A 87 -13.98 5.50 4.30
C VAL A 87 -14.75 5.44 2.98
N ASP A 88 -15.92 6.09 2.98
CA ASP A 88 -16.79 6.15 1.80
C ASP A 88 -16.55 7.47 1.04
N LEU A 89 -16.11 7.36 -0.21
CA LEU A 89 -15.82 8.49 -1.11
C LEU A 89 -16.95 8.74 -2.13
N ALA A 90 -18.12 8.13 -1.93
CA ALA A 90 -19.27 8.38 -2.80
C ALA A 90 -19.62 9.88 -2.86
N GLU A 91 -19.86 10.37 -4.08
CA GLU A 91 -20.24 11.75 -4.39
C GLU A 91 -19.22 12.80 -3.88
N LYS A 92 -17.95 12.42 -3.73
CA LYS A 92 -16.86 13.36 -3.39
C LYS A 92 -16.16 13.86 -4.64
N GLU A 93 -16.09 15.18 -4.76
CA GLU A 93 -15.34 15.87 -5.80
C GLU A 93 -13.88 16.10 -5.36
N ALA A 94 -13.05 16.63 -6.26
CA ALA A 94 -11.69 17.04 -5.93
C ALA A 94 -11.66 18.09 -4.80
N GLY A 95 -10.70 17.93 -3.89
CA GLY A 95 -10.50 18.81 -2.75
C GLY A 95 -10.09 18.07 -1.47
N VAL A 96 -10.03 18.82 -0.37
CA VAL A 96 -9.73 18.29 0.97
C VAL A 96 -11.03 17.93 1.67
N HIS A 97 -11.16 16.68 2.09
CA HIS A 97 -12.37 16.15 2.72
C HIS A 97 -12.05 15.54 4.08
N ARG A 98 -12.89 15.86 5.07
CA ARG A 98 -12.89 15.16 6.37
C ARG A 98 -13.99 14.11 6.37
N LEU A 99 -13.58 12.86 6.47
CA LEU A 99 -14.43 11.70 6.27
C LEU A 99 -14.49 10.87 7.54
N GLN A 100 -15.67 10.34 7.83
CA GLN A 100 -15.86 9.45 8.96
C GLN A 100 -15.37 8.06 8.61
N VAL A 101 -14.53 7.51 9.49
CA VAL A 101 -14.05 6.13 9.39
C VAL A 101 -15.18 5.19 9.80
N ARG A 102 -15.41 4.16 9.00
CA ARG A 102 -16.31 3.06 9.33
C ARG A 102 -15.48 1.81 9.59
N VAL A 103 -15.75 1.14 10.70
CA VAL A 103 -15.08 -0.11 11.07
C VAL A 103 -16.13 -1.20 11.17
N LYS A 104 -15.92 -2.29 10.44
CA LYS A 104 -16.75 -3.48 10.48
C LYS A 104 -16.02 -4.58 11.24
N PRO A 105 -16.52 -4.98 12.42
CA PRO A 105 -15.85 -6.01 13.21
C PRO A 105 -15.96 -7.39 12.54
N PRO A 106 -14.97 -8.27 12.74
CA PRO A 106 -15.02 -9.67 12.33
C PRO A 106 -16.18 -10.43 12.99
N ARG A 107 -16.54 -11.59 12.44
CA ARG A 107 -17.61 -12.42 13.01
C ARG A 107 -17.26 -12.89 14.42
N GLY A 108 -18.20 -12.74 15.35
CA GLY A 108 -18.03 -13.17 16.75
C GLY A 108 -17.33 -12.15 17.65
N LEU A 109 -17.01 -10.98 17.13
CA LEU A 109 -16.45 -9.85 17.86
C LEU A 109 -17.36 -8.63 17.74
N GLU A 110 -17.40 -7.83 18.80
CA GLU A 110 -18.12 -6.57 18.86
C GLU A 110 -17.12 -5.41 18.87
N LEU A 111 -17.44 -4.37 18.11
CA LEU A 111 -16.66 -3.13 18.09
C LEU A 111 -16.96 -2.34 19.37
N VAL A 112 -15.93 -2.09 20.18
CA VAL A 112 -16.05 -1.27 21.39
C VAL A 112 -15.79 0.19 21.08
N THR A 113 -14.63 0.46 20.46
CA THR A 113 -14.19 1.80 20.10
C THR A 113 -13.10 1.71 19.04
N PHE A 114 -12.88 2.79 18.30
CA PHE A 114 -11.76 2.92 17.38
C PHE A 114 -11.25 4.35 17.38
N THR A 115 -10.01 4.56 16.94
CA THR A 115 -9.41 5.91 16.85
C THR A 115 -8.41 5.93 15.70
N PRO A 116 -8.43 6.95 14.82
CA PRO A 116 -9.31 8.12 14.84
C PRO A 116 -10.72 7.87 14.26
N GLU A 117 -11.71 8.68 14.65
CA GLU A 117 -13.08 8.63 14.09
C GLU A 117 -13.20 9.32 12.74
N GLN A 118 -12.31 10.28 12.46
CA GLN A 118 -12.27 11.04 11.22
C GLN A 118 -10.85 11.10 10.69
N VAL A 119 -10.74 11.04 9.37
CA VAL A 119 -9.49 11.27 8.66
C VAL A 119 -9.68 12.37 7.63
N GLU A 120 -8.60 13.08 7.35
CA GLU A 120 -8.55 14.07 6.28
C GLU A 120 -7.89 13.43 5.07
N LEU A 121 -8.61 13.40 3.94
CA LEU A 121 -8.10 12.89 2.67
C LEU A 121 -8.09 14.01 1.63
N VAL A 122 -7.09 13.97 0.76
CA VAL A 122 -6.98 14.86 -0.39
C VAL A 122 -7.30 14.07 -1.65
N ILE A 123 -8.33 14.54 -2.37
CA ILE A 123 -8.79 13.96 -3.63
C ILE A 123 -8.41 14.93 -4.74
N GLU A 124 -7.78 14.43 -5.79
CA GLU A 124 -7.40 15.22 -6.96
C GLU A 124 -7.98 14.61 -8.23
N PRO A 125 -8.19 15.41 -9.28
CA PRO A 125 -8.48 14.88 -10.60
C PRO A 125 -7.29 14.08 -11.11
N LEU A 126 -7.59 12.90 -11.66
CA LEU A 126 -6.66 12.14 -12.47
C LEU A 126 -6.72 12.71 -13.89
N ILE A 127 -5.63 13.34 -14.32
CA ILE A 127 -5.55 13.98 -15.64
C ILE A 127 -4.46 13.34 -16.48
N SER A 128 -4.66 13.38 -17.79
CA SER A 128 -3.67 12.98 -18.79
C SER A 128 -3.24 14.19 -19.61
N ALA A 129 -1.93 14.38 -19.75
CA ALA A 129 -1.34 15.45 -20.54
C ALA A 129 -0.21 14.92 -21.44
N ASP A 130 -0.12 15.50 -22.65
CA ASP A 130 0.94 15.18 -23.61
C ASP A 130 2.13 16.11 -23.44
N PHE A 131 3.32 15.53 -23.31
CA PHE A 131 4.57 16.26 -23.14
C PHE A 131 5.54 15.97 -24.29
N PRO A 132 6.19 17.00 -24.86
CA PRO A 132 7.26 16.79 -25.82
C PRO A 132 8.51 16.21 -25.14
N VAL A 133 9.14 15.25 -25.78
CA VAL A 133 10.36 14.61 -25.28
C VAL A 133 11.58 15.36 -25.82
N TYR A 134 12.47 15.74 -24.92
CA TYR A 134 13.79 16.29 -25.22
C TYR A 134 14.85 15.20 -25.03
N VAL A 135 15.93 15.27 -25.79
CA VAL A 135 17.04 14.32 -25.67
C VAL A 135 18.27 15.03 -25.15
N GLU A 136 18.85 14.47 -24.09
CA GLU A 136 20.13 14.92 -23.56
C GLU A 136 21.16 13.81 -23.70
N TYR A 137 22.29 14.14 -24.32
CA TYR A 137 23.35 13.19 -24.60
C TYR A 137 24.46 13.32 -23.58
N SER A 138 24.85 12.20 -22.97
CA SER A 138 25.99 12.12 -22.08
C SER A 138 27.12 11.28 -22.69
N GLY A 139 28.36 11.54 -22.26
CA GLY A 139 29.52 10.84 -22.76
C GLY A 139 30.01 11.29 -24.14
N THR A 140 31.20 10.82 -24.50
CA THR A 140 31.80 11.07 -25.81
C THR A 140 31.79 9.81 -26.67
N PRO A 141 31.50 9.91 -27.98
CA PRO A 141 31.64 8.78 -28.90
C PRO A 141 33.06 8.20 -28.88
N ALA A 142 33.24 7.00 -29.43
CA ALA A 142 34.58 6.42 -29.55
C ALA A 142 35.53 7.35 -30.32
N ALA A 143 36.83 7.31 -30.01
CA ALA A 143 37.84 8.10 -30.73
C ALA A 143 37.77 7.88 -32.24
N GLY A 144 37.81 8.96 -33.02
CA GLY A 144 37.64 8.93 -34.48
C GLY A 144 36.18 8.87 -34.94
N TRP A 145 35.18 8.97 -34.05
CA TRP A 145 33.76 8.95 -34.42
C TRP A 145 33.04 10.23 -33.97
N MET A 146 32.11 10.71 -34.80
CA MET A 146 31.25 11.87 -34.52
C MET A 146 29.79 11.53 -34.76
N ARG A 147 28.90 12.00 -33.88
CA ARG A 147 27.44 11.85 -34.04
C ARG A 147 26.99 12.62 -35.29
N GLN A 148 26.41 11.93 -36.25
CA GLN A 148 25.90 12.53 -37.50
C GLN A 148 24.40 12.84 -37.38
N LYS A 149 23.61 11.83 -37.02
CA LYS A 149 22.14 11.95 -36.95
C LYS A 149 21.64 11.21 -35.71
N ALA A 150 20.61 11.75 -35.08
CA ALA A 150 19.88 11.07 -34.04
C ALA A 150 18.38 11.24 -34.29
N GLY A 151 17.62 10.20 -33.95
CA GLY A 151 16.16 10.20 -34.01
C GLY A 151 15.60 9.35 -32.88
N PHE A 152 14.38 9.67 -32.46
CA PHE A 152 13.64 8.94 -31.46
C PHE A 152 12.15 8.99 -31.79
N GLU A 153 11.42 7.96 -31.38
CA GLU A 153 9.98 7.86 -31.62
C GLU A 153 9.32 7.17 -30.41
N PRO A 154 8.21 7.71 -29.88
CA PRO A 154 7.51 8.93 -30.29
C PRO A 154 8.17 10.24 -29.83
N MET A 155 7.78 11.36 -30.43
CA MET A 155 8.24 12.71 -30.03
C MET A 155 7.46 13.30 -28.84
N HIS A 156 6.29 12.73 -28.54
CA HIS A 156 5.45 13.09 -27.42
C HIS A 156 5.15 11.84 -26.61
N ILE A 157 5.01 12.01 -25.30
CA ILE A 157 4.49 10.99 -24.40
C ILE A 157 3.25 11.52 -23.71
N SER A 158 2.31 10.63 -23.42
CA SER A 158 1.18 10.92 -22.55
C SER A 158 1.55 10.50 -21.14
N VAL A 159 1.34 11.40 -20.17
CA VAL A 159 1.52 11.13 -18.75
C VAL A 159 0.19 11.34 -18.06
N GLU A 160 -0.30 10.32 -17.39
CA GLU A 160 -1.52 10.32 -16.59
C GLU A 160 -1.18 10.24 -15.10
N GLY A 161 -1.85 11.05 -14.27
CA GLY A 161 -1.57 11.12 -12.85
C GLY A 161 -2.34 12.23 -12.13
N PRO A 162 -2.06 12.43 -10.82
CA PRO A 162 -2.69 13.51 -10.06
C PRO A 162 -2.35 14.88 -10.66
N GLN A 163 -3.34 15.75 -10.76
CA GLN A 163 -3.19 17.09 -11.34
C GLN A 163 -1.99 17.85 -10.77
N SER A 164 -1.77 17.83 -9.44
CA SER A 164 -0.66 18.54 -8.81
C SER A 164 0.73 18.08 -9.30
N VAL A 165 0.88 16.79 -9.57
CA VAL A 165 2.13 16.21 -10.06
C VAL A 165 2.32 16.55 -11.54
N ILE A 166 1.27 16.38 -12.35
CA ILE A 166 1.30 16.68 -13.78
C ILE A 166 1.63 18.15 -14.03
N GLU A 167 1.04 19.07 -13.27
CA GLU A 167 1.32 20.52 -13.38
C GLU A 167 2.76 20.90 -12.97
N THR A 168 3.43 20.05 -12.19
CA THR A 168 4.83 20.26 -11.79
C THR A 168 5.80 19.83 -12.91
N ILE A 169 5.38 18.98 -13.86
CA ILE A 169 6.22 18.51 -14.96
C ILE A 169 6.51 19.68 -15.91
N SER A 170 7.78 20.09 -15.94
CA SER A 170 8.25 21.15 -16.83
C SER A 170 8.91 20.60 -18.09
N ARG A 171 9.71 19.54 -17.94
CA ARG A 171 10.44 18.92 -19.06
C ARG A 171 10.46 17.41 -18.94
N VAL A 172 10.36 16.75 -20.09
CA VAL A 172 10.55 15.30 -20.23
C VAL A 172 11.85 15.08 -20.99
N VAL A 173 12.79 14.35 -20.38
CA VAL A 173 14.13 14.18 -20.93
C VAL A 173 14.49 12.71 -21.09
N LEU A 174 14.97 12.35 -22.27
CA LEU A 174 15.56 11.07 -22.59
C LEU A 174 17.08 11.18 -22.52
N TYR A 175 17.69 10.58 -21.48
CA TYR A 175 19.14 10.59 -21.29
C TYR A 175 19.79 9.45 -22.08
N ILE A 176 20.54 9.79 -23.14
CA ILE A 176 21.23 8.78 -23.95
C ILE A 176 22.74 8.87 -23.76
N ASP A 177 23.31 7.83 -23.16
CA ASP A 177 24.75 7.65 -23.04
C ASP A 177 25.36 7.09 -24.33
N GLN A 178 26.21 7.90 -24.96
CA GLN A 178 26.93 7.56 -26.20
C GLN A 178 28.39 7.18 -25.97
N SER A 179 28.79 6.96 -24.71
CA SER A 179 30.17 6.62 -24.35
C SER A 179 30.69 5.41 -25.12
N GLY A 180 31.74 5.62 -25.91
CA GLY A 180 32.43 4.56 -26.65
C GLY A 180 31.61 3.90 -27.77
N LYS A 181 30.45 4.46 -28.15
CA LYS A 181 29.62 3.94 -29.24
C LYS A 181 30.24 4.26 -30.61
N ARG A 182 29.96 3.38 -31.58
CA ARG A 182 30.42 3.44 -32.99
C ARG A 182 29.24 3.12 -33.92
N SER A 183 29.36 3.50 -35.19
CA SER A 183 28.41 3.19 -36.28
C SER A 183 26.94 3.50 -35.94
N GLU A 184 26.14 2.49 -35.64
CA GLU A 184 24.72 2.63 -35.30
C GLU A 184 24.49 2.20 -33.85
N PHE A 185 23.83 3.06 -33.07
CA PHE A 185 23.41 2.76 -31.71
C PHE A 185 21.90 2.91 -31.60
N LYS A 186 21.23 1.79 -31.27
CA LYS A 186 19.79 1.72 -31.06
C LYS A 186 19.52 1.22 -29.65
N GLY A 187 18.39 1.65 -29.11
CA GLY A 187 17.92 1.17 -27.83
C GLY A 187 16.55 1.75 -27.49
N GLU A 188 16.04 1.32 -26.34
CA GLU A 188 14.82 1.82 -25.74
C GLU A 188 15.15 2.28 -24.33
N LEU A 189 14.73 3.49 -23.97
CA LEU A 189 14.97 4.07 -22.65
C LEU A 189 13.67 4.67 -22.11
N ALA A 190 13.50 4.61 -20.80
CA ALA A 190 12.41 5.31 -20.13
C ALA A 190 12.74 6.82 -20.06
N PRO A 191 11.77 7.70 -20.35
CA PRO A 191 11.94 9.12 -20.15
C PRO A 191 11.99 9.47 -18.66
N VAL A 192 12.72 10.53 -18.34
CA VAL A 192 12.79 11.11 -16.99
C VAL A 192 11.96 12.40 -16.96
N LEU A 193 11.08 12.52 -15.98
CA LEU A 193 10.24 13.70 -15.76
C LEU A 193 10.98 14.68 -14.83
N LEU A 194 11.11 15.94 -15.24
CA LEU A 194 11.80 16.98 -14.49
C LEU A 194 10.86 18.13 -14.16
N ASP A 195 11.00 18.66 -12.94
CA ASP A 195 10.34 19.89 -12.52
C ASP A 195 11.01 21.15 -13.09
N ASP A 196 10.48 22.32 -12.76
CA ASP A 196 11.01 23.62 -13.16
C ASP A 196 12.42 23.93 -12.62
N GLN A 197 12.82 23.26 -11.54
CA GLN A 197 14.16 23.33 -10.95
C GLN A 197 15.12 22.29 -11.55
N GLY A 198 14.66 21.44 -12.47
CA GLY A 198 15.45 20.36 -13.07
C GLY A 198 15.65 19.16 -12.16
N LYS A 199 14.84 19.01 -11.11
CA LYS A 199 14.84 17.84 -10.23
C LYS A 199 13.90 16.78 -10.80
N GLU A 200 14.31 15.53 -10.67
CA GLU A 200 13.53 14.36 -11.05
C GLU A 200 12.26 14.22 -10.20
N ILE A 201 11.13 14.03 -10.88
CA ILE A 201 9.82 13.76 -10.29
C ILE A 201 9.67 12.24 -10.14
N ASP A 202 9.19 11.80 -8.96
CA ASP A 202 8.91 10.39 -8.71
C ASP A 202 7.78 9.91 -9.64
N SER A 203 8.01 8.80 -10.34
CA SER A 203 7.04 8.16 -11.22
C SER A 203 5.98 7.33 -10.47
N LYS A 204 6.08 7.22 -9.14
CA LYS A 204 5.10 6.49 -8.33
C LYS A 204 3.70 7.11 -8.45
N GLY A 205 2.75 6.34 -8.94
CA GLY A 205 1.37 6.77 -9.15
C GLY A 205 1.15 7.56 -10.45
N LEU A 206 2.16 7.61 -11.33
CA LEU A 206 2.04 8.12 -12.69
C LEU A 206 2.02 6.96 -13.69
N GLU A 207 1.15 7.07 -14.70
CA GLU A 207 1.15 6.17 -15.84
C GLU A 207 1.72 6.90 -17.06
N ILE A 208 2.84 6.39 -17.58
CA ILE A 208 3.54 6.97 -18.73
C ILE A 208 3.33 6.08 -19.94
N SER A 209 2.80 6.66 -21.02
CA SER A 209 2.55 5.96 -22.28
C SER A 209 3.16 6.70 -23.47
N PRO A 210 4.09 6.06 -24.22
CA PRO A 210 4.72 4.76 -23.95
C PRO A 210 5.73 4.81 -22.80
N GLU A 211 5.86 3.70 -22.07
CA GLU A 211 6.83 3.56 -20.95
C GLU A 211 8.28 3.69 -21.41
N LYS A 212 8.56 3.30 -22.67
CA LYS A 212 9.90 3.37 -23.27
C LYS A 212 9.84 4.01 -24.64
N ILE A 213 10.88 4.78 -24.94
CA ILE A 213 11.05 5.49 -26.20
C ILE A 213 12.21 4.85 -26.95
N ALA A 214 11.94 4.42 -28.17
CA ALA A 214 12.96 3.88 -29.06
C ALA A 214 13.78 5.02 -29.63
N PHE A 215 15.10 4.89 -29.61
CA PHE A 215 16.02 5.85 -30.20
C PHE A 215 17.00 5.15 -31.15
N THR A 216 17.47 5.91 -32.14
CA THR A 216 18.50 5.50 -33.09
C THR A 216 19.48 6.65 -33.30
N ILE A 217 20.76 6.38 -33.12
CA ILE A 217 21.86 7.33 -33.32
C ILE A 217 22.83 6.75 -34.34
N TYR A 218 23.20 7.57 -35.31
CA TYR A 218 24.19 7.30 -36.33
C TYR A 218 25.46 8.11 -36.07
N PHE A 219 26.58 7.42 -36.08
CA PHE A 219 27.93 7.98 -35.97
C PHE A 219 28.66 7.81 -37.29
N VAL A 220 29.47 8.80 -37.65
CA VAL A 220 30.36 8.78 -38.82
C VAL A 220 31.82 8.79 -38.34
N GLU A 221 32.68 8.06 -39.02
CA GLU A 221 34.11 8.09 -38.79
C GLU A 221 34.68 9.43 -39.30
N VAL A 222 35.35 10.16 -38.43
CA VAL A 222 36.10 11.38 -38.78
C VAL A 222 37.47 10.90 -39.27
N GLY A 223 37.64 10.84 -40.59
CA GLY A 223 38.92 10.54 -41.20
C GLY A 223 39.94 11.64 -40.95
N ASP A 224 41.22 11.25 -40.80
CA ASP A 224 42.37 12.15 -40.80
C ASP A 224 42.56 12.87 -42.15
#